data_AF-A0AAV7JH45-F1
#
_entry.id   AF-A0AAV7JH45-F1
#
_cell.length_a   1.000
_cell.length_b   1.000
_cell.length_c   1.000
_cell.angle_alpha   90.00
_cell.angle_beta   90.00
_cell.angle_gamma   90.00
#
_symmetry.space_group_name_H-M   'P 1'
#
loop_
_entity.id
_entity.type
_entity.pdbx_description
1 polymer ?
#
loop_
_entity_poly.entity_id
_entity_poly.type
_entity_poly.pdbx_seq_one_letter_code
_entity_poly.pdbx_strand_id
1 'polypeptide(L)'
;MLLDFEKGAITSFEHVWPNTVVKCCFFHLTQNIWRHVQSAYTHNEELVMRIRKMPAVAFVRPADVPDLLDQVTMDLPLTPEIGELVDYFERTYIGRTLASGYHVAATYPIHLWNNHIGTPLGLPRTANAVKAWHRRFNATVGCYHPTICKFILSFKREQGLVEVRHTTTLLTNHQPSGGDPTRVKKC
;
A
#
# COMPACT_ATOMS: atom_id res chain seq x y z
N MET A 1 -6.94 -1.87 8.72
CA MET A 1 -5.83 -2.80 8.49
C MET A 1 -5.38 -2.69 7.03
N LEU A 2 -4.08 -2.58 6.77
CA LEU A 2 -3.54 -2.53 5.41
C LEU A 2 -2.87 -3.87 5.07
N LEU A 3 -3.38 -4.55 4.05
CA LEU A 3 -2.97 -5.89 3.64
C LEU A 3 -2.44 -5.90 2.20
N ASP A 4 -1.87 -7.04 1.83
CA ASP A 4 -1.50 -7.35 0.45
C ASP A 4 -2.75 -7.86 -0.30
N PHE A 5 -2.66 -7.98 -1.62
CA PHE A 5 -3.74 -8.51 -2.45
C PHE A 5 -3.79 -10.04 -2.33
N GLU A 6 -4.16 -10.52 -1.15
CA GLU A 6 -4.27 -11.94 -0.81
C GLU A 6 -5.65 -12.22 -0.23
N LYS A 7 -6.51 -12.85 -1.04
CA LYS A 7 -7.91 -13.11 -0.68
C LYS A 7 -8.07 -13.88 0.63
N GLY A 8 -7.22 -14.88 0.87
CA GLY A 8 -7.24 -15.66 2.11
C GLY A 8 -6.97 -14.80 3.36
N ALA A 9 -5.97 -13.92 3.28
CA ALA A 9 -5.66 -12.99 4.36
C ALA A 9 -6.82 -11.99 4.59
N ILE A 10 -7.34 -11.39 3.52
CA ILE A 10 -8.46 -10.43 3.61
C ILE A 10 -9.67 -11.08 4.28
N THR A 11 -10.13 -12.22 3.75
CA THR A 11 -11.29 -12.95 4.29
C THR A 11 -11.07 -13.37 5.75
N SER A 12 -9.87 -13.83 6.10
CA SER A 12 -9.56 -14.22 7.49
C SER A 12 -9.61 -13.02 8.44
N PHE A 13 -9.07 -11.87 8.03
CA PHE A 13 -9.11 -10.65 8.83
C PHE A 13 -10.52 -10.10 9.01
N GLU A 14 -11.33 -10.10 7.95
CA GLU A 14 -12.73 -9.67 8.00
C GLU A 14 -13.57 -10.60 8.90
N HIS A 15 -13.28 -11.91 8.89
CA HIS A 15 -13.97 -12.88 9.74
C HIS A 15 -13.62 -12.71 11.23
N VAL A 16 -12.34 -12.56 11.56
CA VAL A 16 -11.88 -12.45 12.95
C VAL A 16 -12.15 -11.05 13.53
N TRP A 17 -12.07 -10.00 12.71
CA TRP A 17 -12.29 -8.61 13.13
C TRP A 17 -13.30 -7.91 12.21
N PRO A 18 -14.61 -8.21 12.34
CA PRO A 18 -15.64 -7.71 11.41
C PRO A 18 -15.81 -6.18 11.43
N ASN A 19 -15.40 -5.51 12.51
CA ASN A 19 -15.46 -4.05 12.64
C ASN A 19 -14.20 -3.34 12.11
N THR A 20 -13.21 -4.08 11.61
CA THR A 20 -11.98 -3.48 11.06
C THR A 20 -12.15 -3.18 9.58
N VAL A 21 -11.89 -1.93 9.19
CA VAL A 21 -11.79 -1.58 7.77
C VAL A 21 -10.51 -2.19 7.21
N VAL A 22 -10.66 -3.17 6.31
CA VAL A 22 -9.55 -3.75 5.55
C VAL A 22 -9.32 -2.93 4.28
N LYS A 23 -8.06 -2.65 3.99
CA LYS A 23 -7.61 -1.98 2.77
C LYS A 23 -6.43 -2.73 2.17
N CYS A 24 -6.31 -2.71 0.85
CA CYS A 24 -5.16 -3.22 0.14
C CYS A 24 -4.13 -2.10 -0.11
N CYS A 25 -2.86 -2.45 0.03
CA CYS A 25 -1.72 -1.56 -0.09
C CYS A 25 -1.56 -0.98 -1.51
N PHE A 26 -1.50 0.35 -1.63
CA PHE A 26 -1.30 1.03 -2.93
C PHE A 26 0.01 0.61 -3.61
N PHE A 27 1.07 0.38 -2.84
CA PHE A 27 2.33 -0.12 -3.39
C PHE A 27 2.14 -1.47 -4.10
N HIS A 28 1.34 -2.38 -3.53
CA HIS A 28 1.08 -3.68 -4.16
C HIS A 28 0.17 -3.57 -5.38
N LEU A 29 -0.74 -2.60 -5.42
CA LEU A 29 -1.51 -2.29 -6.62
C LEU A 29 -0.57 -1.88 -7.77
N THR A 30 0.33 -0.93 -7.52
CA THR A 30 1.32 -0.49 -8.52
C THR A 30 2.24 -1.62 -8.96
N GLN A 31 2.64 -2.50 -8.03
CA GLN A 31 3.51 -3.63 -8.33
C GLN A 31 2.80 -4.70 -9.17
N ASN A 32 1.52 -4.97 -8.87
CA ASN A 32 0.72 -5.94 -9.63
C ASN A 32 0.53 -5.51 -11.09
N ILE A 33 0.28 -4.21 -11.31
CA ILE A 33 0.22 -3.62 -12.66
C ILE A 33 1.58 -3.75 -13.35
N TRP A 34 2.67 -3.35 -12.68
CA TRP A 34 4.00 -3.36 -13.28
C TRP A 34 4.47 -4.77 -13.68
N ARG A 35 4.20 -5.79 -12.86
CA ARG A 35 4.56 -7.18 -13.16
C ARG A 35 3.93 -7.71 -14.46
N HIS A 36 2.74 -7.22 -14.83
CA HIS A 36 2.07 -7.64 -16.07
C HIS A 36 2.71 -7.06 -17.34
N VAL A 37 3.44 -5.94 -17.23
CA VAL A 37 3.99 -5.22 -18.39
C VAL A 37 5.52 -5.25 -18.48
N GLN A 38 6.19 -5.73 -17.43
CA GLN A 38 7.64 -5.59 -17.25
C GLN A 38 8.44 -6.26 -18.38
N SER A 39 8.00 -7.41 -18.90
CA SER A 39 8.70 -8.11 -19.98
C SER A 39 8.54 -7.42 -21.33
N ALA A 40 7.38 -6.82 -21.61
CA ALA A 40 7.04 -6.29 -22.93
C ALA A 40 7.53 -4.85 -23.15
N TYR A 41 7.62 -4.02 -22.10
CA TYR A 41 7.69 -2.57 -22.28
C TYR A 41 8.78 -1.84 -21.50
N THR A 42 9.74 -2.56 -20.90
CA THR A 42 10.84 -1.95 -20.13
C THR A 42 11.76 -1.01 -20.92
N HIS A 43 11.78 -1.13 -22.24
CA HIS A 43 12.64 -0.33 -23.12
C HIS A 43 11.93 0.87 -23.76
N ASN A 44 10.62 1.05 -23.53
CA ASN A 44 9.84 2.17 -24.05
C ASN A 44 9.43 3.11 -22.90
N GLU A 45 10.25 4.13 -22.65
CA GLU A 45 10.05 5.07 -21.53
C GLU A 45 8.70 5.78 -21.58
N GLU A 46 8.26 6.18 -22.77
CA GLU A 46 6.99 6.88 -22.95
C GLU A 46 5.80 6.00 -22.56
N LEU A 47 5.80 4.75 -23.03
CA LEU A 47 4.76 3.77 -22.69
C LEU A 47 4.77 3.43 -21.20
N VAL A 48 5.94 3.29 -20.59
CA VAL A 48 6.08 3.10 -19.14
C VAL A 48 5.43 4.25 -18.38
N MET A 49 5.65 5.50 -18.84
CA MET A 49 5.04 6.67 -18.21
C MET A 49 3.52 6.69 -18.36
N ARG A 50 2.98 6.27 -19.51
CA ARG A 50 1.52 6.15 -19.71
C ARG A 50 0.92 5.07 -18.80
N ILE A 51 1.52 3.88 -18.73
CA ILE A 51 1.06 2.78 -17.85
C ILE A 51 1.10 3.21 -16.37
N ARG A 52 2.10 3.99 -15.96
CA ARG A 52 2.21 4.54 -14.60
C ARG A 52 1.08 5.50 -14.21
N LYS A 53 0.26 5.96 -15.15
CA LYS A 53 -0.98 6.70 -14.85
C LYS A 53 -2.10 5.79 -14.35
N MET A 54 -2.13 4.50 -14.72
CA MET A 54 -3.22 3.58 -14.34
C MET A 54 -3.49 3.51 -12.83
N PRO A 55 -2.48 3.39 -11.94
CA PRO A 55 -2.73 3.41 -10.50
C PRO A 55 -3.39 4.69 -9.97
N ALA A 56 -3.38 5.80 -10.73
CA ALA A 56 -3.97 7.07 -10.31
C ALA A 56 -5.48 6.97 -10.08
N VAL A 57 -6.15 6.00 -10.71
CA VAL A 57 -7.59 5.71 -10.47
C VAL A 57 -7.89 5.40 -9.01
N ALA A 58 -6.90 5.01 -8.20
CA ALA A 58 -7.07 4.83 -6.76
C ALA A 58 -7.36 6.12 -5.99
N PHE A 59 -7.17 7.30 -6.59
CA PHE A 59 -7.30 8.60 -5.92
C PHE A 59 -8.54 9.40 -6.30
N VAL A 60 -9.36 8.91 -7.23
CA VAL A 60 -10.66 9.53 -7.55
C VAL A 60 -11.79 8.90 -6.74
N ARG A 61 -12.96 9.53 -6.70
CA ARG A 61 -14.13 8.96 -6.02
C ARG A 61 -14.42 7.58 -6.61
N PRO A 62 -14.87 6.60 -5.81
CA PRO A 62 -15.15 5.25 -6.31
C PRO A 62 -16.07 5.20 -7.55
N ALA A 63 -17.01 6.13 -7.65
CA ALA A 63 -17.93 6.24 -8.79
C ALA A 63 -17.25 6.73 -10.07
N ASP A 64 -16.19 7.52 -9.98
CA ASP A 64 -15.46 8.08 -11.13
C ASP A 64 -14.33 7.13 -11.63
N VAL A 65 -14.12 6.01 -10.94
CA VAL A 65 -13.04 5.07 -11.24
C VAL A 65 -13.17 4.47 -12.64
N PRO A 66 -14.34 3.97 -13.09
CA PRO A 66 -14.48 3.43 -14.45
C PRO A 66 -14.18 4.48 -15.52
N ASP A 67 -14.77 5.67 -15.41
CA ASP A 67 -14.60 6.75 -16.38
C ASP A 67 -13.14 7.21 -16.50
N LEU A 68 -12.41 7.29 -15.39
CA LEU A 68 -10.98 7.63 -15.43
C LEU A 68 -10.14 6.48 -15.97
N LEU A 69 -10.50 5.22 -15.69
CA LEU A 69 -9.81 4.07 -16.26
C LEU A 69 -9.92 4.11 -17.78
N ASP A 70 -11.11 4.34 -18.33
CA ASP A 70 -11.33 4.45 -19.77
C ASP A 70 -10.48 5.57 -20.40
N GLN A 71 -10.40 6.74 -19.77
CA GLN A 71 -9.54 7.83 -20.25
C GLN A 71 -8.07 7.45 -20.25
N VAL A 72 -7.59 6.76 -19.20
CA VAL A 72 -6.19 6.34 -19.09
C VAL A 72 -5.86 5.22 -20.09
N THR A 73 -6.80 4.32 -20.39
CA THR A 73 -6.58 3.24 -21.36
C THR A 73 -6.65 3.73 -22.80
N MET A 74 -7.44 4.76 -23.11
CA MET A 74 -7.45 5.41 -24.43
C MET A 74 -6.10 6.03 -24.81
N ASP A 75 -5.29 6.44 -23.82
CA ASP A 75 -3.93 6.95 -24.02
C ASP A 75 -2.91 5.84 -24.37
N LEU A 76 -3.26 4.56 -24.19
CA LEU A 76 -2.35 3.42 -24.40
C LEU A 76 -2.42 2.89 -25.85
N PRO A 77 -1.31 2.37 -26.38
CA PRO A 77 -1.31 1.78 -27.72
C PRO A 77 -2.17 0.51 -27.75
N LEU A 78 -2.89 0.30 -28.84
CA LEU A 78 -3.71 -0.89 -29.08
C LEU A 78 -2.81 -2.08 -29.48
N THR A 79 -2.19 -2.70 -28.49
CA THR A 79 -1.39 -3.92 -28.65
C THR A 79 -2.01 -5.07 -27.85
N PRO A 80 -1.76 -6.34 -28.22
CA PRO A 80 -2.26 -7.49 -27.48
C PRO A 80 -1.88 -7.48 -25.99
N GLU A 81 -0.66 -7.08 -25.64
CA GLU A 81 -0.20 -7.10 -24.25
C GLU A 81 -0.83 -5.97 -23.41
N ILE A 82 -1.13 -4.81 -24.02
CA ILE A 82 -1.92 -3.76 -23.36
C ILE A 82 -3.37 -4.22 -23.19
N GLY A 83 -3.95 -4.87 -24.19
CA GLY A 83 -5.28 -5.48 -24.09
C GLY A 83 -5.36 -6.46 -22.92
N GLU A 84 -4.35 -7.32 -22.76
CA GLU A 84 -4.25 -8.26 -21.64
C GLU A 84 -4.13 -7.53 -20.29
N LEU A 85 -3.35 -6.45 -20.22
CA LEU A 85 -3.24 -5.63 -19.01
C LEU A 85 -4.58 -5.02 -18.59
N VAL A 86 -5.31 -4.45 -19.56
CA VAL A 86 -6.62 -3.83 -19.30
C VAL A 86 -7.63 -4.88 -18.87
N ASP A 87 -7.71 -6.02 -19.58
CA ASP A 87 -8.58 -7.14 -19.20
C ASP A 87 -8.27 -7.66 -17.79
N TYR A 88 -6.97 -7.82 -17.48
CA TYR A 88 -6.51 -8.17 -16.14
C TYR A 88 -6.99 -7.15 -15.11
N PHE A 89 -6.82 -5.85 -15.38
CA PHE A 89 -7.17 -4.80 -14.44
C PHE A 89 -8.68 -4.75 -14.18
N GLU A 90 -9.50 -4.79 -15.23
CA GLU A 90 -10.96 -4.81 -15.14
C GLU A 90 -11.46 -6.02 -14.35
N ARG A 91 -11.03 -7.22 -14.73
CA ARG A 91 -11.41 -8.48 -14.05
C ARG A 91 -11.00 -8.48 -12.57
N THR A 92 -9.83 -7.92 -12.27
CA THR A 92 -9.27 -7.99 -10.92
C THR A 92 -9.82 -6.90 -10.00
N TYR A 93 -10.03 -5.68 -10.49
CA TYR A 93 -10.25 -4.50 -9.64
C TYR A 93 -11.58 -3.76 -9.88
N ILE A 94 -12.22 -3.92 -11.05
CA ILE A 94 -13.45 -3.21 -11.42
C ILE A 94 -14.67 -4.12 -11.40
N GLY A 95 -14.58 -5.29 -12.02
CA GLY A 95 -15.71 -6.16 -12.35
C GLY A 95 -16.10 -6.01 -13.82
N ARG A 96 -16.92 -6.92 -14.33
CA ARG A 96 -17.35 -6.92 -15.74
C ARG A 96 -18.82 -7.30 -15.88
N THR A 97 -19.50 -6.64 -16.80
CA THR A 97 -20.85 -7.05 -17.23
C THR A 97 -20.71 -7.88 -18.49
N LEU A 98 -21.17 -9.14 -18.44
CA LEU A 98 -21.15 -10.03 -19.60
C LEU A 98 -22.22 -9.63 -20.60
N ALA A 99 -22.09 -10.09 -21.85
CA ALA A 99 -23.10 -9.87 -22.90
C ALA A 99 -24.50 -10.38 -22.53
N SER A 100 -24.59 -11.34 -21.61
CA SER A 100 -25.86 -11.82 -21.03
C SER A 100 -26.52 -10.85 -20.04
N GLY A 101 -25.88 -9.72 -19.73
CA GLY A 101 -26.29 -8.78 -18.68
C GLY A 101 -25.88 -9.21 -17.27
N TYR A 102 -25.25 -10.39 -17.10
CA TYR A 102 -24.77 -10.86 -15.80
C TYR A 102 -23.52 -10.09 -15.36
N HIS A 103 -23.54 -9.52 -14.15
CA HIS A 103 -22.42 -8.81 -13.57
C HIS A 103 -21.50 -9.75 -12.77
N VAL A 104 -20.24 -9.83 -13.18
CA VAL A 104 -19.17 -10.55 -12.49
C VAL A 104 -18.42 -9.57 -11.60
N ALA A 105 -18.48 -9.78 -10.29
CA ALA A 105 -17.77 -8.96 -9.32
C ALA A 105 -16.24 -9.04 -9.49
N ALA A 106 -15.56 -7.93 -9.23
CA ALA A 106 -14.10 -7.88 -9.15
C ALA A 106 -13.56 -8.84 -8.08
N THR A 107 -12.36 -9.38 -8.31
CA THR A 107 -11.65 -10.15 -7.27
C THR A 107 -11.34 -9.29 -6.04
N TYR A 108 -10.97 -8.03 -6.26
CA TYR A 108 -10.71 -7.02 -5.24
C TYR A 108 -11.52 -5.76 -5.55
N PRO A 109 -12.73 -5.62 -4.98
CA PRO A 109 -13.60 -4.47 -5.24
C PRO A 109 -12.95 -3.12 -4.90
N ILE A 110 -13.40 -2.06 -5.59
CA ILE A 110 -12.85 -0.69 -5.50
C ILE A 110 -12.65 -0.22 -4.05
N HIS A 111 -13.58 -0.51 -3.15
CA HIS A 111 -13.48 -0.07 -1.76
C HIS A 111 -12.27 -0.64 -1.01
N LEU A 112 -11.69 -1.77 -1.44
CA LEU A 112 -10.50 -2.34 -0.79
C LEU A 112 -9.25 -1.52 -1.12
N TRP A 113 -9.09 -1.03 -2.34
CA TRP A 113 -7.83 -0.43 -2.80
C TRP A 113 -7.91 1.08 -3.08
N ASN A 114 -9.11 1.67 -3.10
CA ASN A 114 -9.29 3.10 -3.28
C ASN A 114 -8.83 3.91 -2.05
N ASN A 115 -8.11 4.99 -2.33
CA ASN A 115 -7.44 5.90 -1.40
C ASN A 115 -7.97 7.35 -1.45
N HIS A 116 -9.07 7.62 -2.16
CA HIS A 116 -9.64 8.98 -2.26
C HIS A 116 -9.95 9.59 -0.89
N ILE A 117 -10.59 8.84 0.00
CA ILE A 117 -10.90 9.29 1.37
C ILE A 117 -9.67 9.20 2.28
N GLY A 118 -8.85 8.17 2.12
CA GLY A 118 -7.70 7.95 3.01
C GLY A 118 -6.60 9.00 2.85
N THR A 119 -6.47 9.58 1.67
CA THR A 119 -5.44 10.58 1.37
C THR A 119 -5.62 11.89 2.16
N PRO A 120 -6.78 12.57 2.16
CA PRO A 120 -7.00 13.76 2.98
C PRO A 120 -6.98 13.46 4.48
N LEU A 121 -7.31 12.24 4.90
CA LEU A 121 -7.25 11.81 6.30
C LEU A 121 -5.84 11.38 6.76
N GLY A 122 -4.83 11.45 5.89
CA GLY A 122 -3.46 11.06 6.23
C GLY A 122 -3.30 9.56 6.53
N LEU A 123 -4.22 8.71 6.07
CA LEU A 123 -4.16 7.27 6.29
C LEU A 123 -2.98 6.63 5.55
N PRO A 124 -2.36 5.58 6.11
CA PRO A 124 -1.24 4.91 5.49
C PRO A 124 -1.67 4.21 4.19
N ARG A 125 -1.00 4.56 3.09
CA ARG A 125 -1.20 3.94 1.76
C ARG A 125 -0.29 2.73 1.53
N THR A 126 0.77 2.61 2.32
CA THR A 126 1.75 1.53 2.23
C THR A 126 2.02 0.90 3.59
N ALA A 127 2.29 -0.40 3.60
CA ALA A 127 2.70 -1.12 4.82
C ALA A 127 4.21 -0.97 5.09
N ASN A 128 4.85 0.10 4.62
CA ASN A 128 6.31 0.26 4.63
C ASN A 128 6.89 0.18 6.05
N ALA A 129 6.23 0.78 7.04
CA ALA A 129 6.67 0.72 8.43
C ALA A 129 6.69 -0.72 8.96
N VAL A 130 5.62 -1.48 8.71
CA VAL A 130 5.50 -2.89 9.10
C VAL A 130 6.55 -3.74 8.37
N LYS A 131 6.71 -3.55 7.05
CA LYS A 131 7.75 -4.23 6.27
C LYS A 131 9.16 -3.91 6.74
N ALA A 132 9.43 -2.65 7.07
CA ALA A 132 10.72 -2.20 7.58
C ALA A 132 11.02 -2.83 8.94
N TRP A 133 10.02 -2.86 9.83
CA TRP A 133 10.13 -3.55 11.12
C TRP A 133 10.40 -5.04 10.92
N HIS A 134 9.65 -5.72 10.05
CA HIS A 134 9.83 -7.15 9.78
C HIS A 134 11.21 -7.45 9.21
N ARG A 135 11.72 -6.63 8.29
CA ARG A 135 13.10 -6.76 7.76
C ARG A 135 14.15 -6.61 8.86
N ARG A 136 14.01 -5.60 9.72
CA ARG A 136 14.92 -5.41 10.87
C ARG A 136 14.85 -6.62 11.80
N PHE A 137 13.66 -7.08 12.12
CA PHE A 137 13.47 -8.22 13.01
C PHE A 137 14.09 -9.49 12.44
N ASN A 138 13.90 -9.78 11.15
CA ASN A 138 14.53 -10.92 10.50
C ASN A 138 16.06 -10.82 10.52
N ALA A 139 16.62 -9.62 10.39
CA ALA A 139 18.05 -9.40 10.58
C ALA A 139 18.49 -9.66 12.04
N THR A 140 17.70 -9.25 13.04
CA THR A 140 17.95 -9.53 14.46
C THR A 140 17.90 -11.03 14.77
N VAL A 141 16.95 -11.77 14.17
CA VAL A 141 16.83 -13.23 14.30
C VAL A 141 18.02 -13.91 13.60
N GLY A 142 18.43 -13.42 12.43
CA GLY A 142 19.65 -13.86 11.74
C GLY A 142 19.62 -15.30 11.24
N CYS A 143 18.43 -15.91 11.07
CA CYS A 143 18.26 -17.22 10.44
C CYS A 143 16.83 -17.41 9.92
N TYR A 144 16.67 -18.27 8.92
CA TYR A 144 15.36 -18.58 8.31
C TYR A 144 14.48 -19.49 9.16
N HIS A 145 15.08 -20.41 9.92
CA HIS A 145 14.36 -21.39 10.75
C HIS A 145 14.83 -21.32 12.21
N PRO A 146 14.44 -20.27 12.96
CA PRO A 146 14.79 -20.17 14.38
C PRO A 146 14.09 -21.25 15.20
N THR A 147 14.76 -21.78 16.22
CA THR A 147 14.08 -22.54 17.28
C THR A 147 13.12 -21.62 18.04
N ILE A 148 12.08 -22.18 18.66
CA ILE A 148 11.13 -21.42 19.48
C ILE A 148 11.86 -20.57 20.53
N CYS A 149 12.88 -21.13 21.18
CA CYS A 149 13.70 -20.39 22.15
C CYS A 149 14.40 -19.18 21.53
N LYS A 150 15.07 -19.37 20.37
CA LYS A 150 15.73 -18.26 19.67
C LYS A 150 14.74 -17.18 19.28
N PHE A 151 13.57 -17.58 18.77
CA PHE A 151 12.52 -16.67 18.36
C PHE A 151 11.97 -15.84 19.53
N ILE A 152 11.66 -16.47 20.66
CA ILE A 152 11.20 -15.78 21.88
C ILE A 152 12.27 -14.80 22.39
N LEU A 153 13.54 -15.19 22.40
CA LEU A 153 14.63 -14.33 22.83
C LEU A 153 14.81 -13.12 21.90
N SER A 154 14.70 -13.33 20.58
CA SER A 154 14.71 -12.23 19.61
C SER A 154 13.55 -11.26 19.83
N PHE A 155 12.35 -11.74 20.15
CA PHE A 155 11.22 -10.87 20.49
C PHE A 155 11.46 -10.05 21.76
N LYS A 156 11.95 -10.68 22.84
CA LYS A 156 12.28 -9.96 24.07
C LYS A 156 13.32 -8.85 23.82
N ARG A 157 14.30 -9.13 22.96
CA ARG A 157 15.31 -8.13 22.55
C ARG A 157 14.68 -6.96 21.79
N GLU A 158 13.82 -7.21 20.81
CA GLU A 158 13.13 -6.14 20.09
C GLU A 158 12.23 -5.31 21.02
N GLN A 159 11.53 -5.95 21.94
CA GLN A 159 10.70 -5.26 22.94
C GLN A 159 11.54 -4.28 23.76
N GLY A 160 12.67 -4.74 24.31
CA GLY A 160 13.57 -3.87 25.08
C GLY A 160 14.12 -2.69 24.26
N LEU A 161 14.43 -2.90 22.97
CA LEU A 161 14.87 -1.81 22.08
C LEU A 161 13.76 -0.77 21.84
N VAL A 162 12.51 -1.21 21.72
CA VAL A 162 11.36 -0.32 21.53
C VAL A 162 11.08 0.49 22.80
N GLU A 163 11.12 -0.15 23.97
CA GLU A 163 10.92 0.50 25.27
C GLU A 163 11.97 1.57 25.55
N VAL A 164 13.25 1.29 25.27
CA VAL A 164 14.32 2.29 25.39
C VAL A 164 14.06 3.47 24.47
N ARG A 165 13.74 3.24 23.19
CA ARG A 165 13.43 4.32 22.24
C ARG A 165 12.25 5.17 22.69
N HIS A 166 11.18 4.54 23.15
CA HIS A 166 9.99 5.22 23.65
C HIS A 166 10.33 6.12 24.84
N THR A 167 11.09 5.59 25.80
CA THR A 167 11.54 6.34 26.99
C THR A 167 12.41 7.54 26.58
N THR A 168 13.36 7.34 25.66
CA THR A 168 14.19 8.44 25.14
C THR A 168 13.35 9.52 24.46
N THR A 169 12.39 9.15 23.60
CA THR A 169 11.51 10.12 22.92
C THR A 169 10.68 10.94 23.89
N LEU A 170 10.15 10.32 24.96
CA LEU A 170 9.42 11.04 26.00
C LEU A 170 10.31 12.03 26.74
N LEU A 171 11.55 11.64 27.05
CA LEU A 171 12.51 12.51 27.74
C LEU A 171 12.96 13.69 26.87
N THR A 172 13.17 13.49 25.56
CA THR A 172 13.59 14.57 24.65
C THR A 172 12.45 15.52 24.30
N ASN A 173 11.19 15.07 24.31
CA ASN A 173 10.01 15.91 24.07
C ASN A 173 9.52 16.67 25.33
N HIS A 174 10.21 16.52 26.46
CA HIS A 174 9.90 17.21 27.73
C HIS A 174 10.95 18.23 28.17
N GLN A 175 11.89 18.64 27.30
CA GLN A 175 12.64 19.87 27.57
C GLN A 175 11.76 21.09 27.27
N PRO A 176 11.41 21.93 28.27
CA PRO A 176 10.82 23.22 27.99
C PRO A 176 11.83 24.03 27.16
N SER A 177 11.35 24.72 26.14
CA SER A 177 12.10 25.78 25.47
C SER A 177 12.55 26.81 26.51
N GLY A 178 13.78 26.64 27.02
CA GLY A 178 14.43 27.62 27.88
C GLY A 178 14.61 28.90 27.08
N GLY A 179 13.93 29.96 27.51
CA GLY A 179 14.05 31.28 26.91
C GLY A 179 15.50 31.75 26.94
N ASP A 180 15.97 32.18 25.78
CA ASP A 180 17.25 32.87 25.61
C ASP A 180 17.22 34.23 26.34
N PRO A 181 18.07 34.45 27.37
CA PRO A 181 18.06 35.68 28.16
C PRO A 181 18.87 36.83 27.53
N THR A 182 19.19 36.78 26.23
CA THR A 182 19.99 37.85 25.60
C THR A 182 19.36 38.46 24.36
N ARG A 183 18.33 39.30 24.57
CA ARG A 183 17.95 40.33 23.58
C ARG A 183 17.84 41.70 24.22
N VAL A 184 19.00 42.30 24.50
CA VAL A 184 19.10 43.75 24.68
C VAL A 184 18.80 44.38 23.32
N LYS A 185 17.62 44.99 23.20
CA LYS A 185 17.33 45.93 22.11
C LYS A 185 18.19 47.18 22.34
N LYS A 186 19.08 47.48 21.40
CA LYS A 186 19.56 48.84 21.15
C LYS A 186 19.39 49.15 19.66
N CYS A 187 19.03 50.41 19.43
CA CYS A 187 18.50 51.05 18.24
C CYS A 187 19.12 50.63 16.91
#